data_AF-A0A5S4T172-F1
#
_entry.id   AF-A0A5S4T172-F1
#
_cell.length_a   1.000
_cell.length_b   1.000
_cell.length_c   1.000
_cell.angle_alpha   90.00
_cell.angle_beta   90.00
_cell.angle_gamma   90.00
#
_symmetry.space_group_name_H-M   'P 1'
#
loop_
_entity.id
_entity.type
_entity.pdbx_description
1 polymer ?
#
loop_
_entity_poly.entity_id
_entity_poly.type
_entity_poly.pdbx_seq_one_letter_code
_entity_poly.pdbx_strand_id
1 'polypeptide(L)' 'MIRWLIVIFLALLLVNGLHGWLQRIGLGRLPGDFRFRLFGKEFFLPVASTVLLSMVAALIARFVKL' A
#
# COMPACT_ATOMS: atom_id res chain seq x y z
N MET A 1 -3.97 27.38 1.51
CA MET A 1 -2.90 26.55 2.10
C MET A 1 -3.41 25.57 3.16
N ILE A 2 -4.16 26.02 4.18
CA ILE A 2 -4.65 25.12 5.25
C ILE A 2 -5.49 23.93 4.76
N ARG A 3 -6.30 24.12 3.70
CA ARG A 3 -7.13 23.06 3.11
C ARG A 3 -6.30 21.86 2.63
N TRP A 4 -5.18 22.11 1.94
CA TRP A 4 -4.27 21.06 1.48
C TRP A 4 -3.57 20.35 2.63
N LEU A 5 -3.23 21.09 3.68
CA LEU A 5 -2.65 20.53 4.91
C LEU A 5 -3.61 19.53 5.57
N ILE A 6 -4.90 19.87 5.65
CA ILE A 6 -5.94 18.99 6.19
C ILE A 6 -6.11 17.75 5.30
N VAL A 7 -6.16 17.91 3.97
CA VAL A 7 -6.30 16.78 3.04
C VAL A 7 -5.13 15.81 3.16
N ILE A 8 -3.90 16.31 3.17
CA ILE A 8 -2.71 15.48 3.30
C ILE A 8 -2.69 14.81 4.67
N PHE A 9 -3.02 15.54 5.75
CA PHE A 9 -3.08 14.97 7.09
C PHE A 9 -4.08 13.82 7.18
N LEU A 10 -5.30 14.00 6.67
CA LEU A 10 -6.32 12.95 6.64
C LEU A 10 -5.90 11.78 5.75
N ALA A 11 -5.32 12.04 4.58
CA ALA A 11 -4.80 11.00 3.71
C ALA A 11 -3.70 10.17 4.39
N LEU A 12 -2.75 10.82 5.06
CA LEU A 12 -1.69 10.15 5.80
C LEU A 12 -2.22 9.36 6.99
N LEU A 13 -3.21 9.90 7.71
CA LEU A 13 -3.87 9.21 8.82
C LEU A 13 -4.58 7.95 8.34
N LEU A 14 -5.34 8.05 7.25
CA LEU A 14 -5.99 6.90 6.61
C LEU A 14 -4.96 5.87 6.14
N VAL A 15 -3.94 6.28 5.39
CA VAL A 15 -2.90 5.38 4.88
C VAL A 15 -2.15 4.66 6.01
N ASN A 16 -1.81 5.36 7.10
CA ASN A 16 -1.17 4.72 8.26
C ASN A 16 -2.10 3.73 8.97
N GLY A 17 -3.37 4.08 9.15
CA GLY A 17 -4.36 3.18 9.74
C GLY A 17 -4.58 1.92 8.88
N LEU A 18 -4.69 2.09 7.56
CA LEU A 18 -4.80 1.01 6.59
C LEU A 18 -3.55 0.14 6.57
N HIS A 19 -2.35 0.71 6.66
CA HIS A 19 -1.09 -0.04 6.60
C HIS A 19 -1.03 -1.18 7.63
N GLY A 20 -1.46 -0.93 8.88
CA GLY A 20 -1.50 -1.96 9.92
C GLY A 20 -2.49 -3.09 9.60
N TRP A 21 -3.63 -2.76 9.00
CA TRP A 21 -4.60 -3.77 8.55
C TRP A 21 -4.07 -4.57 7.36
N LEU A 22 -3.42 -3.92 6.38
CA LEU A 22 -2.78 -4.56 5.23
C LEU A 22 -1.71 -5.58 5.69
N GLN A 23 -0.85 -5.19 6.64
CA GLN A 23 0.14 -6.11 7.20
C GLN A 23 -0.50 -7.33 7.90
N ARG A 24 -1.64 -7.16 8.57
CA ARG A 24 -2.36 -8.25 9.25
C ARG A 24 -2.95 -9.27 8.28
N ILE A 25 -3.42 -8.83 7.11
CA ILE A 25 -3.92 -9.73 6.05
C ILE A 25 -2.79 -10.35 5.21
N GLY A 26 -1.52 -10.07 5.54
CA GLY A 26 -0.36 -10.66 4.89
C GLY A 26 0.16 -9.87 3.67
N LEU A 27 -0.43 -8.71 3.35
CA LEU A 27 0.13 -7.81 2.33
C LEU A 27 1.49 -7.29 2.81
N GLY A 28 2.50 -7.47 1.97
CA GLY A 28 3.90 -7.17 2.21
C GLY A 28 4.73 -8.35 2.73
N ARG A 29 4.12 -9.54 2.78
CA ARG A 29 4.76 -10.83 3.07
C ARG A 29 4.34 -11.90 2.05
N LEU A 30 3.80 -11.48 0.90
CA LEU A 30 3.35 -12.40 -0.14
C LEU A 30 4.55 -13.05 -0.84
N PRO A 31 4.40 -14.28 -1.38
CA PRO A 31 5.40 -14.85 -2.26
C PRO A 31 5.57 -13.95 -3.49
N GLY A 32 6.75 -13.35 -3.64
CA GLY A 32 7.04 -12.33 -4.66
C GLY A 32 7.24 -10.92 -4.11
N ASP A 33 6.98 -10.68 -2.82
CA ASP A 33 7.51 -9.50 -2.13
C ASP A 33 8.97 -9.77 -1.73
N PHE A 34 9.89 -8.90 -2.12
CA PHE A 34 11.32 -9.10 -1.88
C PHE A 34 11.81 -8.30 -0.69
N ARG A 35 12.47 -8.97 0.25
CA ARG A 35 13.22 -8.34 1.35
C ARG A 35 14.67 -8.74 1.21
N PHE A 36 15.54 -7.76 1.01
CA PHE A 36 16.97 -8.01 0.88
C PHE A 36 17.75 -6.96 1.63
N ARG A 37 18.94 -7.31 2.11
CA ARG A 37 19.83 -6.40 2.83
C ARG A 37 20.93 -5.94 1.89
N LEU A 38 21.05 -4.64 1.68
CA LEU A 38 22.09 -4.03 0.84
C LEU A 38 22.79 -2.93 1.64
N PHE A 39 24.12 -2.91 1.67
CA PHE A 39 24.91 -1.95 2.46
C PHE A 39 24.48 -1.85 3.93
N GLY A 40 24.11 -2.98 4.53
CA GLY A 40 23.63 -3.03 5.93
C GLY A 40 22.20 -2.54 6.15
N LYS A 41 21.53 -1.96 5.14
CA LYS A 41 20.12 -1.51 5.20
C LYS A 41 19.18 -2.56 4.64
N GLU A 42 18.02 -2.73 5.28
CA GLU A 42 16.95 -3.58 4.76
C GLU A 42 16.16 -2.82 3.69
N PHE A 43 16.06 -3.43 2.51
CA PHE A 43 15.23 -2.97 1.41
C PHE A 43 14.03 -3.88 1.28
N PHE A 44 12.88 -3.28 1.04
CA PHE A 44 11.62 -3.97 0.85
C PHE A 44 10.99 -3.55 -0.48
N LEU A 45 10.74 -4.53 -1.35
CA LEU A 45 10.16 -4.35 -2.67
C LEU A 45 8.81 -5.09 -2.74
N PRO A 46 7.67 -4.40 -2.57
CA PRO A 46 6.35 -5.02 -2.43
C PRO A 46 5.73 -5.45 -3.78
N VAL A 47 6.47 -6.13 -4.67
CA VAL A 47 6.03 -6.36 -6.06
C VAL A 47 4.69 -7.07 -6.13
N ALA A 48 4.58 -8.24 -5.47
CA ALA A 48 3.34 -9.01 -5.45
C ALA A 48 2.19 -8.23 -4.80
N SER A 49 2.46 -7.57 -3.68
CA SER A 49 1.47 -6.75 -2.97
C SER A 49 0.96 -5.59 -3.79
N THR A 50 1.83 -4.91 -4.55
CA THR A 50 1.43 -3.76 -5.37
C THR A 50 0.58 -4.24 -6.53
N VAL A 51 0.96 -5.33 -7.21
CA VAL A 51 0.16 -5.94 -8.27
C VAL A 51 -1.22 -6.36 -7.76
N LEU A 52 -1.29 -7.03 -6.61
CA LEU A 52 -2.56 -7.47 -6.02
C LEU A 52 -3.47 -6.28 -5.68
N LEU A 53 -2.92 -5.21 -5.09
CA LEU A 53 -3.66 -3.97 -4.82
C LEU A 53 -4.16 -3.31 -6.11
N SER A 54 -3.34 -3.25 -7.16
CA SER A 54 -3.74 -2.72 -8.46
C SER A 54 -4.83 -3.56 -9.13
N MET A 55 -4.77 -4.90 -9.00
CA MET A 55 -5.83 -5.79 -9.50
C MET A 55 -7.15 -5.56 -8.76
N VAL A 56 -7.11 -5.45 -7.42
CA VAL A 56 -8.29 -5.13 -6.61
C VAL A 56 -8.86 -3.77 -7.02
N ALA A 57 -8.01 -2.75 -7.19
CA ALA A 57 -8.43 -1.42 -7.63
C ALA A 57 -9.08 -1.47 -9.03
N ALA A 58 -8.49 -2.19 -9.98
CA ALA A 58 -9.03 -2.36 -11.33
C ALA A 58 -10.39 -3.09 -11.32
N LEU A 59 -10.52 -4.11 -10.47
CA LEU A 59 -11.78 -4.85 -10.29
C LEU A 59 -12.87 -3.93 -9.72
N ILE A 60 -12.55 -3.14 -8.68
CA ILE A 60 -13.45 -2.14 -8.13
C ILE A 60 -13.86 -1.12 -9.19
N ALA A 61 -12.90 -0.57 -9.95
CA ALA A 61 -13.17 0.39 -11.01
C ALA A 61 -14.18 -0.16 -12.04
N ARG A 62 -13.99 -1.43 -12.45
CA ARG A 62 -14.92 -2.13 -13.35
C ARG A 62 -16.33 -2.25 -12.77
N PHE A 63 -16.48 -2.56 -11.48
CA PHE A 63 -17.80 -2.71 -10.85
C PHE A 63 -18.50 -1.38 -10.56
N VAL A 64 -17.73 -0.33 -10.25
CA VAL A 64 -18.25 1.02 -9.95
C VAL A 64 -18.60 1.79 -11.24
N LYS A 65 -18.33 1.23 -12.44
CA LYS A 65 -18.44 1.91 -13.74
C LYS A 65 -17.71 3.26 -13.74
N LEU A 66 -16.52 3.28 -13.15
CA LEU A 66 -15.56 4.39 -13.28
C LEU A 66 -14.92 4.40 -14.67
#